data_AF-A0A8J7GWL3-F1
#
_entry.id   AF-A0A8J7GWL3-F1
#
_cell.length_a   1.000
_cell.length_b   1.000
_cell.length_c   1.000
_cell.angle_alpha   90.00
_cell.angle_beta   90.00
_cell.angle_gamma   90.00
#
_symmetry.space_group_name_H-M   'P 1'
#
loop_
_entity.id
_entity.type
_entity.pdbx_description
1 polymer ?
#
loop_
_entity_poly.entity_id
_entity_poly.type
_entity_poly.pdbx_seq_one_letter_code
_entity_poly.pdbx_strand_id
1 'polypeptide(L)'
;MLVYSVDGFTQGASFGDMMATLAANRRLGGILIDGAIRYAALLRTWDLPIFARGISLKSRGEKAQLGPLATPLTVAGVEIAPGDLIVGDDDGVIAIPYALIDDTIARLRQLQDEKARLLQRFASTATPEDWQALKTWE
;
A
#
# COMPACT_ATOMS: atom_id res chain seq x y z
N MET A 1 -1.59 -9.74 1.65
CA MET A 1 -1.26 -9.05 0.38
C MET A 1 -0.02 -9.70 -0.23
N LEU A 2 0.10 -9.83 -1.55
CA LEU A 2 1.36 -10.23 -2.18
C LEU A 2 2.25 -9.00 -2.33
N VAL A 3 3.52 -9.09 -1.93
CA VAL A 3 4.51 -8.03 -2.15
C VAL A 3 5.61 -8.56 -3.08
N TYR A 4 5.89 -7.80 -4.13
CA TYR A 4 6.83 -8.16 -5.19
C TYR A 4 7.72 -6.96 -5.52
N SER A 5 9.04 -7.18 -5.58
CA SER A 5 9.99 -6.12 -5.92
C SER A 5 10.81 -6.46 -7.16
N VAL A 6 11.06 -5.42 -7.95
CA VAL A 6 12.04 -5.40 -9.04
C VAL A 6 13.00 -4.23 -8.88
N ASP A 7 13.30 -3.89 -7.63
CA ASP A 7 14.20 -2.79 -7.24
C ASP A 7 13.76 -1.45 -7.85
N GLY A 8 12.45 -1.20 -7.82
CA GLY A 8 11.83 0.00 -8.35
C GLY A 8 11.87 0.15 -9.88
N PHE A 9 12.24 -0.88 -10.64
CA PHE A 9 12.36 -0.79 -12.09
C PHE A 9 11.01 -0.50 -12.79
N THR A 10 10.94 0.61 -13.52
CA THR A 10 9.71 1.08 -14.21
C THR A 10 9.79 1.15 -15.73
N GLN A 11 10.97 0.97 -16.33
CA GLN A 11 11.13 1.07 -17.80
C GLN A 11 10.46 -0.09 -18.56
N GLY A 12 10.09 -1.16 -17.86
CA GLY A 12 9.33 -2.29 -18.37
C GLY A 12 8.51 -2.95 -17.27
N ALA A 13 7.30 -3.38 -17.60
CA ALA A 13 6.38 -4.02 -16.68
C ALA A 13 6.80 -5.46 -16.39
N SER A 14 6.86 -5.79 -15.11
CA SER A 14 7.14 -7.14 -14.60
C SER A 14 5.87 -7.88 -14.19
N PHE A 15 4.72 -7.21 -14.20
CA PHE A 15 3.44 -7.76 -13.76
C PHE A 15 2.31 -7.32 -14.70
N GLY A 16 1.33 -8.21 -14.90
CA GLY A 16 0.19 -7.97 -15.81
C GLY A 16 -1.01 -8.85 -15.48
N ASP A 17 -1.96 -8.88 -16.41
CA ASP A 17 -3.24 -9.58 -16.33
C ASP A 17 -3.11 -11.06 -15.98
N MET A 18 -2.19 -11.81 -16.58
CA MET A 18 -2.03 -13.25 -16.27
C MET A 18 -1.69 -13.50 -14.79
N MET A 19 -0.76 -12.71 -14.22
CA MET A 19 -0.38 -12.83 -12.81
C MET A 19 -1.51 -12.32 -11.90
N ALA A 20 -2.19 -11.25 -12.31
CA ALA A 20 -3.38 -10.78 -11.61
C ALA A 20 -4.47 -11.84 -11.58
N THR A 21 -4.71 -12.57 -12.69
CA THR A 21 -5.73 -13.62 -12.77
C THR A 21 -5.42 -14.73 -11.78
N LEU A 22 -4.15 -15.13 -11.70
CA LEU A 22 -3.72 -16.12 -10.71
C LEU A 22 -3.93 -15.61 -9.28
N ALA A 23 -3.57 -14.36 -8.99
CA ALA A 23 -3.78 -13.74 -7.68
C ALA A 23 -5.26 -13.66 -7.29
N ALA A 24 -6.13 -13.25 -8.22
CA ALA A 24 -7.58 -13.19 -8.03
C ALA A 24 -8.15 -14.59 -7.77
N ASN A 25 -7.74 -15.60 -8.55
CA ASN A 25 -8.14 -16.99 -8.34
C ASN A 25 -7.71 -17.54 -6.98
N ARG A 26 -6.59 -17.06 -6.43
CA ARG A 26 -6.11 -17.38 -5.08
C ARG A 26 -6.73 -16.54 -3.99
N ARG A 27 -7.67 -15.64 -4.33
CA ARG A 27 -8.39 -14.74 -3.41
C ARG A 27 -7.42 -13.92 -2.55
N LEU A 28 -6.34 -13.45 -3.15
CA LEU A 28 -5.43 -12.54 -2.46
C LEU A 28 -6.15 -11.21 -2.19
N GLY A 29 -5.94 -10.63 -1.00
CA GLY A 29 -6.53 -9.33 -0.64
C GLY A 29 -5.91 -8.12 -1.36
N GLY A 30 -4.91 -8.31 -2.23
CA GLY A 30 -4.24 -7.24 -2.96
C GLY A 30 -2.81 -7.59 -3.38
N ILE A 31 -2.20 -6.72 -4.18
CA ILE A 31 -0.83 -6.85 -4.70
C ILE A 31 -0.09 -5.50 -4.58
N LEU A 32 1.12 -5.51 -4.02
CA LEU A 32 2.05 -4.38 -3.97
C LEU A 32 3.27 -4.69 -4.82
N ILE A 33 3.59 -3.81 -5.77
CA ILE A 33 4.66 -3.99 -6.75
C ILE A 33 5.62 -2.81 -6.68
N ASP A 34 6.86 -3.08 -6.26
CA ASP A 34 7.97 -2.13 -6.36
C ASP A 34 8.52 -2.11 -7.79
N GLY A 35 7.70 -1.66 -8.74
CA GLY A 35 7.97 -1.68 -10.17
C GLY A 35 6.76 -1.29 -11.01
N ALA A 36 6.87 -1.45 -12.33
CA ALA A 36 5.77 -1.14 -13.26
C ALA A 36 4.85 -2.32 -13.57
N ILE A 37 3.58 -2.00 -13.82
CA ILE A 37 2.55 -2.93 -14.33
C ILE A 37 2.18 -2.63 -15.78
N ARG A 38 1.56 -3.61 -16.44
CA ARG A 38 0.84 -3.41 -17.71
C ARG A 38 -0.65 -3.70 -17.56
N TYR A 39 -1.43 -3.20 -18.52
CA TYR A 39 -2.90 -3.33 -18.56
C TYR A 39 -3.64 -2.64 -17.39
N ALA A 40 -3.12 -1.51 -16.90
CA ALA A 40 -3.71 -0.80 -15.76
C ALA A 40 -5.21 -0.48 -15.94
N ALA A 41 -5.65 -0.13 -17.16
CA ALA A 41 -7.07 0.14 -17.42
C ALA A 41 -7.96 -1.10 -17.21
N LEU A 42 -7.49 -2.28 -17.62
CA LEU A 42 -8.17 -3.55 -17.39
C LEU A 42 -8.12 -3.93 -15.91
N LEU A 43 -6.95 -3.84 -15.29
CA LEU A 43 -6.76 -4.24 -13.89
C LEU A 43 -7.59 -3.39 -12.91
N ARG A 44 -7.85 -2.13 -13.23
CA ARG A 44 -8.73 -1.25 -12.44
C ARG A 44 -10.19 -1.71 -12.40
N THR A 45 -10.65 -2.53 -13.35
CA THR A 45 -12.03 -3.03 -13.35
C THR A 45 -12.21 -4.27 -12.48
N TRP A 46 -11.13 -4.77 -11.87
CA TRP A 46 -11.14 -5.99 -11.08
C TRP A 46 -11.29 -5.68 -9.60
N ASP A 47 -11.92 -6.61 -8.87
CA ASP A 47 -12.01 -6.58 -7.40
C ASP A 47 -10.70 -7.11 -6.76
N LEU A 48 -9.57 -6.52 -7.16
CA LEU A 48 -8.25 -6.86 -6.66
C LEU A 48 -7.40 -5.57 -6.61
N PRO A 49 -7.14 -5.00 -5.43
CA PRO A 49 -6.31 -3.81 -5.29
C PRO A 49 -4.87 -4.08 -5.76
N ILE A 50 -4.36 -3.24 -6.66
CA ILE A 50 -2.98 -3.34 -7.18
C ILE A 50 -2.29 -2.00 -7.06
N PHE A 51 -1.21 -1.98 -6.27
CA PHE A 51 -0.33 -0.83 -6.09
C PHE A 51 0.96 -1.06 -6.85
N ALA A 52 1.40 -0.05 -7.61
CA ALA A 52 2.60 -0.13 -8.43
C ALA A 52 3.28 1.23 -8.53
N ARG A 53 4.59 1.25 -8.80
CA ARG A 53 5.33 2.51 -9.04
C ARG A 53 4.94 3.23 -10.32
N GLY A 54 4.40 2.50 -11.29
CA GLY A 54 4.07 3.07 -12.58
C GLY A 54 3.47 2.07 -13.54
N ILE A 55 3.21 2.55 -14.74
CA ILE A 55 2.62 1.78 -15.82
C ILE A 55 3.61 1.78 -16.98
N SER A 56 3.87 0.61 -17.56
CA SER A 56 4.69 0.48 -18.76
C SER A 56 4.04 -0.50 -19.73
N LEU A 57 4.01 -0.12 -21.02
CA LEU A 57 3.57 -1.01 -22.10
C LEU A 57 4.65 -2.06 -22.43
N LYS A 58 5.92 -1.70 -22.25
CA LYS A 58 7.04 -2.59 -22.51
C LYS A 58 7.03 -3.71 -21.48
N SER A 59 7.25 -4.95 -21.91
CA SER A 59 7.60 -6.01 -20.97
C SER A 59 9.00 -5.73 -20.41
N ARG A 60 9.25 -6.06 -19.14
CA ARG A 60 10.62 -6.11 -18.58
C ARG A 60 11.52 -7.11 -19.35
N GLY A 61 10.92 -8.00 -20.15
CA GLY A 61 11.61 -8.97 -21.00
C GLY A 61 11.77 -10.34 -20.34
N GLU A 62 12.18 -11.34 -21.13
CA GLU A 62 12.57 -12.65 -20.64
C GLU A 62 13.94 -12.54 -19.98
N LYS A 63 14.03 -12.74 -18.65
CA LYS A 63 15.23 -12.99 -17.79
C LYS A 63 15.15 -12.38 -16.39
N ALA A 64 13.97 -12.11 -15.83
CA ALA A 64 13.91 -11.98 -14.38
C ALA A 64 13.99 -13.40 -13.78
N GLN A 65 15.16 -13.79 -13.25
CA GLN A 65 15.22 -14.94 -12.36
C GLN A 65 14.32 -14.67 -11.15
N LEU A 66 13.58 -15.69 -10.73
CA LEU A 66 12.78 -15.57 -9.52
C LEU A 66 13.73 -15.33 -8.35
N GLY A 67 13.52 -14.24 -7.63
CA GLY A 67 14.21 -14.00 -6.37
C GLY A 67 13.77 -14.99 -5.30
N PRO A 68 14.41 -14.93 -4.12
CA PRO A 68 13.96 -15.70 -2.96
C PRO A 68 12.49 -15.36 -2.62
N LEU A 69 11.76 -16.37 -2.18
CA LEU A 69 10.37 -16.25 -1.75
C LEU A 69 10.31 -16.16 -0.23
N ALA A 70 9.33 -15.41 0.28
CA ALA A 70 9.11 -15.24 1.72
C ALA A 70 10.38 -14.81 2.48
N THR A 71 11.11 -13.86 1.91
CA THR A 71 12.22 -13.16 2.56
C THR A 71 11.89 -11.67 2.71
N PRO A 72 12.50 -10.98 3.68
CA PRO A 72 12.41 -9.52 3.75
C PRO A 72 12.85 -8.86 2.44
N LEU A 73 12.19 -7.77 2.09
CA LEU A 73 12.48 -6.99 0.89
C LEU A 73 12.30 -5.50 1.18
N THR A 74 12.92 -4.66 0.37
CA THR A 74 12.75 -3.20 0.44
C THR A 74 11.78 -2.73 -0.65
N VAL A 75 10.72 -2.02 -0.27
CA VAL A 75 9.81 -1.31 -1.18
C VAL A 75 9.84 0.16 -0.85
N ALA A 76 10.19 1.01 -1.81
CA ALA A 76 10.24 2.46 -1.59
C ALA A 76 11.04 2.93 -0.36
N GLY A 77 12.12 2.20 -0.04
CA GLY A 77 12.97 2.49 1.13
C GLY A 77 12.45 1.94 2.45
N VAL A 78 11.30 1.26 2.45
CA VAL A 78 10.72 0.59 3.63
C VAL A 78 11.03 -0.89 3.57
N GLU A 79 11.58 -1.43 4.65
CA GLU A 79 11.72 -2.89 4.81
C GLU A 79 10.37 -3.51 5.14
N ILE A 80 10.03 -4.57 4.42
CA ILE A 80 8.81 -5.35 4.59
C ILE A 80 9.22 -6.80 4.80
N ALA A 81 8.84 -7.37 5.92
CA ALA A 81 9.07 -8.77 6.25
C ALA A 81 7.82 -9.63 5.94
N PRO A 82 8.00 -10.94 5.66
CA PRO A 82 6.89 -11.88 5.61
C PRO A 82 6.10 -11.86 6.93
N GLY A 83 4.79 -11.67 6.83
CA GLY A 83 3.90 -11.57 7.99
C GLY A 83 3.47 -10.14 8.34
N ASP A 84 4.20 -9.13 7.86
CA ASP A 84 3.80 -7.73 8.06
C ASP A 84 2.43 -7.44 7.43
N LEU A 85 1.65 -6.61 8.11
CA LEU A 85 0.33 -6.20 7.65
C LEU A 85 0.48 -5.05 6.68
N ILE A 86 0.09 -5.28 5.43
CA ILE A 86 0.04 -4.24 4.40
C ILE A 86 -1.38 -3.70 4.30
N VAL A 87 -1.51 -2.39 4.42
CA VAL A 87 -2.78 -1.66 4.30
C VAL A 87 -2.58 -0.61 3.21
N GLY A 88 -3.53 -0.49 2.29
CA GLY A 88 -3.48 0.53 1.26
C GLY A 88 -4.86 1.08 0.92
N ASP A 89 -4.88 2.33 0.51
CA ASP A 89 -6.04 3.11 0.08
C ASP A 89 -5.63 4.03 -1.09
N ASP A 90 -6.47 5.02 -1.40
CA ASP A 90 -6.20 5.95 -2.51
C ASP A 90 -5.02 6.90 -2.24
N ASP A 91 -4.63 7.09 -0.98
CA ASP A 91 -3.53 7.97 -0.59
C ASP A 91 -2.18 7.23 -0.66
N GLY A 92 -2.17 5.92 -0.41
CA GLY A 92 -0.97 5.11 -0.58
C GLY A 92 -1.01 3.77 0.13
N VAL A 93 0.17 3.31 0.55
CA VAL A 93 0.36 2.01 1.19
C VAL A 93 1.26 2.16 2.40
N ILE A 94 0.86 1.53 3.50
CA ILE A 94 1.64 1.41 4.72
C ILE A 94 1.94 -0.07 5.00
N ALA A 95 3.10 -0.32 5.61
CA ALA A 95 3.49 -1.62 6.15
C ALA A 95 3.59 -1.53 7.67
N ILE A 96 2.86 -2.38 8.37
CA ILE A 96 2.86 -2.46 9.83
C ILE A 96 3.60 -3.74 10.21
N PRO A 97 4.74 -3.63 10.94
CA PRO A 97 5.48 -4.80 11.41
C PRO A 97 4.57 -5.74 12.19
N TYR A 98 4.70 -7.05 11.98
CA TYR A 98 3.82 -8.04 12.62
C TYR A 98 3.71 -7.85 14.15
N ALA A 99 4.83 -7.57 14.81
CA ALA A 99 4.90 -7.37 16.26
C ALA A 99 4.13 -6.13 16.77
N LEU A 100 3.80 -5.17 15.90
CA LEU A 100 3.16 -3.90 16.25
C LEU A 100 1.68 -3.85 15.87
N ILE A 101 1.13 -4.92 15.28
CA ILE A 101 -0.24 -4.90 14.76
C ILE A 101 -1.26 -4.61 15.88
N ASP A 102 -1.17 -5.30 17.01
CA ASP A 102 -2.14 -5.14 18.11
C ASP A 102 -2.05 -3.75 18.75
N ASP A 103 -0.85 -3.25 18.98
CA ASP A 103 -0.61 -1.90 19.51
C ASP A 103 -1.12 -0.82 18.54
N THR A 104 -0.90 -1.03 17.24
CA THR A 104 -1.41 -0.12 16.20
C THR A 104 -2.93 -0.08 16.21
N ILE A 105 -3.60 -1.24 16.29
CA ILE A 105 -5.07 -1.31 16.35
C ILE A 105 -5.61 -0.59 17.60
N ALA A 106 -4.97 -0.80 18.76
CA ALA A 106 -5.37 -0.15 20.01
C ALA A 106 -5.23 1.38 19.91
N ARG A 107 -4.12 1.87 19.34
CA ARG A 107 -3.88 3.31 19.15
C ARG A 107 -4.84 3.93 18.14
N LEU A 108 -5.14 3.24 17.04
CA LEU A 108 -6.06 3.72 16.01
C LEU A 108 -7.46 3.98 16.55
N ARG A 109 -7.98 3.14 17.45
CA ARG A 109 -9.29 3.35 18.08
C ARG A 109 -9.34 4.67 18.87
N GLN A 110 -8.29 4.98 19.63
CA GLN A 110 -8.19 6.24 20.37
C GLN A 110 -8.13 7.45 19.44
N LEU A 111 -7.32 7.35 18.37
CA LEU A 111 -7.18 8.42 17.38
C LEU A 111 -8.48 8.67 16.60
N GLN A 112 -9.28 7.64 16.34
CA GLN A 112 -10.58 7.79 15.69
C GLN A 112 -11.56 8.59 16.56
N ASP A 113 -11.64 8.29 17.85
CA ASP A 113 -12.51 9.02 18.79
C ASP A 113 -12.08 10.48 18.93
N GLU A 114 -10.77 10.73 19.02
CA GLU A 114 -10.20 12.07 19.07
C GLU A 114 -10.50 12.85 17.78
N LYS A 115 -10.24 12.25 16.62
CA LYS A 115 -10.52 12.86 15.31
C LYS A 115 -12.00 13.18 15.15
N ALA A 116 -12.90 12.31 15.57
CA ALA A 116 -14.34 12.54 15.49
C ALA A 116 -14.76 13.78 16.33
N ARG A 117 -14.25 13.92 17.55
CA ARG A 117 -14.49 15.09 18.41
C ARG A 117 -13.95 16.37 17.77
N LEU A 118 -12.74 16.32 17.22
CA LEU A 118 -12.12 17.45 16.55
C LEU A 118 -12.93 17.88 15.32
N LEU A 119 -13.33 16.94 14.47
CA LEU A 119 -14.16 17.23 13.29
C LEU A 119 -15.50 17.86 13.67
N GLN A 120 -16.15 17.38 14.73
CA GLN A 120 -17.39 17.98 15.23
C GLN A 120 -17.19 19.42 15.70
N ARG A 121 -16.08 19.69 16.42
CA ARG A 121 -15.73 21.05 16.85
C ARG A 121 -15.44 21.95 15.65
N PHE A 122 -14.67 21.45 14.66
CA PHE A 122 -14.38 22.19 13.43
C PHE A 122 -15.62 22.54 12.62
N ALA A 123 -16.62 21.66 12.60
CA ALA A 123 -17.87 21.90 11.89
C ALA A 123 -18.82 22.88 12.60
N SER A 124 -18.61 23.20 13.88
CA SER A 124 -19.57 23.94 14.69
C SER A 124 -19.05 25.23 15.29
N THR A 125 -17.91 25.18 15.99
CA THR A 125 -17.45 26.28 16.84
C THR A 125 -15.99 26.66 16.65
N ALA A 126 -15.21 25.90 15.87
CA ALA A 126 -13.78 26.13 15.78
C ALA A 126 -13.43 27.39 15.00
N THR A 127 -12.35 28.05 15.43
CA THR A 127 -11.77 29.20 14.76
C THR A 127 -10.40 28.86 14.11
N PRO A 128 -9.83 29.74 13.27
CA PRO A 128 -8.49 29.54 12.73
C PRO A 128 -7.40 29.41 13.82
N GLU A 129 -7.59 30.03 14.98
CA GLU A 129 -6.70 29.91 16.14
C GLU A 129 -6.76 28.50 16.76
N ASP A 130 -7.94 27.88 16.80
CA ASP A 130 -8.11 26.50 17.26
C ASP A 130 -7.32 25.51 16.39
N TRP A 131 -7.23 25.77 15.08
CA TRP A 131 -6.39 24.98 14.17
C TRP A 131 -4.91 25.12 14.48
N GLN A 132 -4.43 26.33 14.81
CA GLN A 132 -3.03 26.58 15.16
C GLN A 132 -2.64 25.92 16.48
N ALA A 133 -3.53 25.91 17.47
CA ALA A 133 -3.30 25.24 18.76
C ALA A 133 -3.16 23.71 18.62
N LEU A 134 -3.73 23.11 17.58
CA LEU A 134 -3.62 21.67 17.29
C LEU A 134 -2.38 21.29 16.48
N LYS A 135 -1.62 22.26 15.96
CA LYS A 135 -0.37 21.99 15.23
C LYS A 135 0.83 21.65 16.12
N THR A 136 0.68 21.66 17.45
CA THR A 136 1.75 21.26 18.38
C THR A 136 1.87 19.73 18.54
N TRP A 137 1.27 18.95 17.63
CA TRP A 137 1.19 17.48 17.64
C TRP A 137 2.13 16.84 16.60
N GLU A 138 3.21 17.52 16.22
CA GLU A 138 4.38 16.88 15.56
C GLU A 138 5.28 16.22 16.62
#